data_AF-A0A6C0F6V3-F1
#
_entry.id   AF-A0A6C0F6V3-F1
#
_cell.length_a   1.000
_cell.length_b   1.000
_cell.length_c   1.000
_cell.angle_alpha   90.00
_cell.angle_beta   90.00
_cell.angle_gamma   90.00
#
_symmetry.space_group_name_H-M   'P 1'
#
loop_
_entity.id
_entity.type
_entity.pdbx_description
1 polymer ?
#
loop_
_entity_poly.entity_id
_entity_poly.type
_entity_poly.pdbx_seq_one_letter_code
_entity_poly.pdbx_strand_id
1 'polypeptide(L)'
;MFKYFKYIISKTNTIMKLPYSLERISSHIIIIWISTIIIFLSNIIAKDDSNNRIFKFGPNKNFYILNICIDNNEKYFTVFSFCFINSAIRTMHHNVIKPWITNQVQDINNTILINHTKAYELSSVSTIFIWFDFFMYMNIILSQIDMLIIETTIDLIIVLFVTKYYLNLKTAAQNGLENKDEIVA
;
A
#
# COMPACT_ATOMS: atom_id res chain seq x y z
N MET A 1 -13.99 -30.97 -12.80
CA MET A 1 -13.40 -29.86 -12.03
C MET A 1 -14.29 -28.60 -12.01
N PHE A 2 -14.80 -28.12 -13.15
CA PHE A 2 -15.72 -26.96 -13.22
C PHE A 2 -17.10 -27.15 -12.54
N LYS A 3 -17.61 -28.39 -12.41
CA LYS A 3 -18.91 -28.67 -11.78
C LYS A 3 -18.89 -28.46 -10.25
N TYR A 4 -17.75 -28.69 -9.60
CA TYR A 4 -17.55 -28.43 -8.17
C TYR A 4 -17.45 -26.92 -7.88
N PHE A 5 -16.85 -26.15 -8.77
CA PHE A 5 -16.76 -24.69 -8.63
C PHE A 5 -18.15 -24.02 -8.71
N LYS A 6 -19.02 -24.51 -9.60
CA LYS A 6 -20.41 -24.03 -9.71
C LYS A 6 -21.28 -24.41 -8.50
N TYR A 7 -20.98 -25.53 -7.83
CA TYR A 7 -21.68 -25.94 -6.61
C TYR A 7 -21.28 -25.08 -5.39
N ILE A 8 -20.02 -24.63 -5.33
CA ILE A 8 -19.55 -23.68 -4.31
C ILE A 8 -20.21 -22.31 -4.49
N ILE A 9 -20.36 -21.85 -5.74
CA ILE A 9 -20.99 -20.55 -6.06
C ILE A 9 -22.51 -20.57 -5.85
N SER A 10 -23.19 -21.70 -6.11
CA SER A 10 -24.64 -21.81 -5.91
C SER A 10 -25.05 -21.80 -4.41
N LYS A 11 -24.17 -22.29 -3.52
CA LYS A 11 -24.44 -22.36 -2.08
C LYS A 11 -24.05 -21.07 -1.31
N THR A 12 -23.47 -20.08 -1.97
CA THR A 12 -23.00 -18.81 -1.38
C THR A 12 -24.01 -17.66 -1.50
N ASN A 13 -25.31 -17.96 -1.69
CA ASN A 13 -26.40 -16.98 -1.50
C ASN A 13 -26.86 -16.85 -0.04
N THR A 14 -26.15 -17.48 0.90
CA THR A 14 -26.20 -17.11 2.33
C THR A 14 -24.99 -16.24 2.59
N ILE A 15 -25.23 -15.04 3.13
CA ILE A 15 -24.24 -14.05 3.55
C ILE A 15 -23.17 -14.75 4.38
N MET A 16 -22.11 -15.21 3.72
CA MET A 16 -20.97 -15.82 4.39
C MET A 16 -20.23 -14.65 5.01
N LYS A 17 -20.49 -14.39 6.29
CA LYS A 17 -19.57 -13.64 7.14
C LYS A 17 -18.25 -14.40 7.06
N LEU A 18 -17.37 -14.02 6.14
CA LEU A 18 -16.01 -14.56 6.12
C LEU A 18 -15.48 -14.34 7.54
N PRO A 19 -15.03 -15.39 8.25
CA PRO A 19 -14.63 -15.22 9.62
C PRO A 19 -13.35 -14.38 9.59
N TYR A 20 -13.49 -13.10 9.98
CA TYR A 20 -12.42 -12.09 10.16
C TYR A 20 -11.17 -12.62 10.92
N SER A 21 -11.31 -13.77 11.57
CA SER A 21 -10.22 -14.50 12.21
C SER A 21 -9.13 -14.93 11.23
N LEU A 22 -9.44 -15.32 9.98
CA LEU A 22 -8.42 -15.82 9.06
C LEU A 22 -7.48 -14.69 8.60
N GLU A 23 -8.03 -13.55 8.18
CA GLU A 23 -7.26 -12.39 7.75
C GLU A 23 -6.39 -11.85 8.89
N ARG A 24 -6.91 -11.86 10.12
CA ARG A 24 -6.17 -11.46 11.32
C ARG A 24 -5.02 -12.41 11.63
N ILE A 25 -5.24 -13.72 11.52
CA ILE A 25 -4.18 -14.73 11.69
C ILE A 25 -3.10 -14.54 10.62
N SER A 26 -3.48 -14.35 9.36
CA SER A 26 -2.53 -14.07 8.28
C SER A 26 -1.68 -12.83 8.56
N SER A 27 -2.28 -11.75 9.07
CA SER A 27 -1.53 -10.54 9.47
C SER A 27 -0.51 -10.82 10.58
N HIS A 28 -0.88 -11.55 11.62
CA HIS A 28 0.06 -11.90 12.69
C HIS A 28 1.23 -12.78 12.19
N ILE A 29 0.95 -13.75 11.31
CA ILE A 29 1.99 -14.59 10.69
C ILE A 29 2.99 -13.72 9.93
N ILE A 30 2.51 -12.73 9.17
CA ILE A 30 3.39 -11.80 8.42
C ILE A 30 4.28 -11.00 9.39
N ILE A 31 3.73 -10.49 10.50
CA ILE A 31 4.50 -9.74 11.50
C ILE A 31 5.60 -10.61 12.13
N ILE A 32 5.27 -11.85 12.48
CA ILE A 32 6.25 -12.81 13.02
C ILE A 32 7.36 -13.04 12.01
N TRP A 33 7.01 -13.27 10.74
CA TRP A 33 7.97 -13.49 9.67
C TRP A 33 8.91 -12.30 9.44
N ILE A 34 8.38 -11.08 9.38
CA ILE A 34 9.19 -9.86 9.26
C ILE A 34 10.16 -9.73 10.44
N SER A 35 9.68 -10.00 11.66
CA SER A 35 10.50 -9.94 12.87
C SER A 35 11.66 -10.95 12.81
N THR A 36 11.40 -12.17 12.32
CA THR A 36 12.43 -13.19 12.12
C THR A 36 13.51 -12.72 11.13
N ILE A 37 13.11 -12.10 10.01
CA ILE A 37 14.07 -11.55 9.02
C ILE A 37 14.94 -10.47 9.67
N ILE A 38 14.34 -9.54 10.43
CA ILE A 38 15.06 -8.45 11.10
C ILE A 38 16.09 -9.01 12.09
N ILE A 39 15.72 -10.03 12.87
CA ILE A 39 16.63 -10.68 13.84
C ILE A 39 17.81 -11.35 13.12
N PHE A 40 17.54 -12.10 12.04
CA PHE A 40 18.62 -12.73 11.27
C PHE A 40 19.55 -11.72 10.64
N LEU A 41 19.00 -10.67 10.03
CA LEU A 41 19.80 -9.61 9.41
C LEU A 41 20.65 -8.89 10.46
N SER A 42 20.07 -8.55 11.62
CA SER A 42 20.77 -7.91 12.73
C SER A 42 21.94 -8.76 13.23
N ASN A 43 21.74 -10.07 13.34
CA ASN A 43 22.81 -11.00 13.76
C ASN A 43 23.95 -11.11 12.74
N ILE A 44 23.65 -11.00 11.43
CA ILE A 44 24.67 -10.99 10.38
C ILE A 44 25.47 -9.69 10.45
N ILE A 45 24.79 -8.55 10.54
CA ILE A 45 25.42 -7.23 10.59
C ILE A 45 26.28 -7.06 11.84
N ALA A 46 25.80 -7.53 13.00
CA ALA A 46 26.55 -7.42 14.26
C ALA A 46 27.87 -8.22 14.26
N LYS A 47 28.03 -9.18 13.33
CA LYS A 47 29.25 -9.97 13.15
C LYS A 47 30.15 -9.43 12.05
N ASP A 48 29.71 -8.42 11.31
CA ASP A 48 30.48 -7.81 10.24
C ASP A 48 31.14 -6.52 10.74
N ASP A 49 32.48 -6.53 10.83
CA ASP A 49 33.29 -5.36 11.21
C ASP A 49 33.40 -4.31 10.08
N SER A 50 32.77 -4.56 8.93
CA SER A 50 32.77 -3.61 7.83
C SER A 50 31.99 -2.34 8.18
N ASN A 51 32.54 -1.17 7.79
CA ASN A 51 31.96 0.15 8.08
C ASN A 51 30.66 0.33 7.29
N ASN A 52 29.56 -0.17 7.86
CA ASN A 52 28.28 -0.35 7.21
C ASN A 52 27.74 0.97 6.64
N ARG A 53 27.54 1.01 5.32
CA ARG A 53 27.04 2.19 4.60
C ARG A 53 25.52 2.38 4.77
N ILE A 54 24.79 1.27 4.91
CA ILE A 54 23.32 1.22 4.87
C ILE A 54 22.69 1.64 6.22
N PHE A 55 23.35 1.34 7.35
CA PHE A 55 22.82 1.58 8.71
C PHE A 55 23.32 2.90 9.31
N LYS A 56 23.19 3.98 8.55
CA LYS A 56 23.48 5.34 9.02
C LYS A 56 22.21 6.18 8.95
N PHE A 57 22.14 7.20 9.80
CA PHE A 57 21.01 8.13 9.85
C PHE A 57 21.50 9.51 9.45
N GLY A 58 20.76 10.18 8.57
CA GLY A 58 21.08 11.53 8.12
C GLY A 58 22.05 11.58 6.94
N PRO A 59 22.52 12.79 6.57
CA PRO A 59 23.40 12.98 5.42
C PRO A 59 24.76 12.33 5.64
N ASN A 60 25.28 11.72 4.58
CA ASN A 60 26.51 10.94 4.66
C ASN A 60 27.24 10.98 3.31
N LYS A 61 28.57 11.07 3.34
CA LYS A 61 29.40 11.06 2.13
C LYS A 61 29.30 9.76 1.33
N ASN A 62 28.78 8.70 1.96
CA ASN A 62 28.51 7.40 1.34
C ASN A 62 27.03 7.19 0.98
N PHE A 63 26.18 8.21 1.12
CA PHE A 63 24.76 8.17 0.75
C PHE A 63 24.60 8.60 -0.70
N TYR A 64 24.28 7.65 -1.58
CA TYR A 64 24.15 7.87 -3.02
C TYR A 64 22.77 7.43 -3.51
N ILE A 65 22.08 8.33 -4.20
CA ILE A 65 20.84 8.04 -4.92
C ILE A 65 21.06 8.40 -6.39
N LEU A 66 20.83 7.45 -7.31
CA LEU A 66 21.08 7.64 -8.75
C LEU A 66 22.49 8.19 -9.05
N ASN A 67 23.50 7.71 -8.32
CA ASN A 67 24.89 8.16 -8.39
C ASN A 67 25.15 9.62 -7.95
N ILE A 68 24.20 10.26 -7.27
CA ILE A 68 24.35 11.60 -6.69
C ILE A 68 24.61 11.46 -5.19
N CYS A 69 25.70 12.05 -4.70
CA CYS A 69 26.03 12.06 -3.28
C CYS A 69 25.19 13.10 -2.51
N ILE A 70 24.57 12.64 -1.42
CA ILE A 70 23.74 13.45 -0.53
C ILE A 70 24.46 13.62 0.81
N ASP A 71 25.32 14.62 0.78
CA ASP A 71 26.25 14.98 1.85
C ASP A 71 25.81 16.21 2.67
N ASN A 72 24.84 16.98 2.17
CA ASN A 72 24.35 18.19 2.82
C ASN A 72 22.88 18.04 3.28
N ASN A 73 22.49 18.87 4.25
CA ASN A 73 21.14 18.89 4.79
C ASN A 73 20.09 19.30 3.74
N GLU A 74 20.46 20.14 2.77
CA GLU A 74 19.54 20.63 1.74
C GLU A 74 19.14 19.55 0.73
N LYS A 75 20.10 18.78 0.20
CA LYS A 75 19.84 17.62 -0.66
C LYS A 75 19.11 16.54 0.14
N TYR A 76 19.47 16.34 1.41
CA TYR A 76 18.78 15.40 2.28
C TYR A 76 17.30 15.78 2.45
N PHE A 77 17.01 17.04 2.75
CA PHE A 77 15.62 17.51 2.89
C PHE A 77 14.84 17.45 1.57
N THR A 78 15.51 17.65 0.44
CA THR A 78 14.91 17.47 -0.89
C THR A 78 14.46 16.02 -1.10
N VAL A 79 15.33 15.05 -0.78
CA VAL A 79 14.98 13.63 -0.88
C VAL A 79 13.93 13.24 0.14
N PHE A 80 14.01 13.75 1.37
CA PHE A 80 12.98 13.55 2.38
C PHE A 80 11.60 14.01 1.88
N SER A 81 11.53 15.22 1.31
CA SER A 81 10.28 15.77 0.77
C SER A 81 9.77 14.97 -0.42
N PHE A 82 10.67 14.51 -1.29
CA PHE A 82 10.34 13.59 -2.37
C PHE A 82 9.74 12.29 -1.84
N CYS A 83 10.40 11.63 -0.88
CA CYS A 83 9.91 10.38 -0.28
C CYS A 83 8.54 10.56 0.37
N PHE A 84 8.34 11.70 1.05
CA PHE A 84 7.06 12.03 1.66
C PHE A 84 5.92 12.13 0.65
N ILE A 85 6.13 12.90 -0.42
CA ILE A 85 5.12 13.07 -1.47
C ILE A 85 4.91 11.75 -2.22
N ASN A 86 5.99 11.03 -2.53
CA ASN A 86 5.95 9.79 -3.29
C ASN A 86 5.17 8.70 -2.53
N SER A 87 5.46 8.51 -1.24
CA SER A 87 4.72 7.61 -0.35
C SER A 87 3.24 8.00 -0.25
N ALA A 88 2.91 9.29 -0.19
CA ALA A 88 1.52 9.74 -0.17
C ALA A 88 0.76 9.42 -1.46
N ILE A 89 1.35 9.72 -2.62
CA ILE A 89 0.75 9.44 -3.93
C ILE A 89 0.62 7.91 -4.12
N ARG A 90 1.63 7.14 -3.75
CA ARG A 90 1.62 5.67 -3.83
C ARG A 90 0.52 5.07 -2.96
N THR A 91 0.36 5.55 -1.74
CA THR A 91 -0.71 5.08 -0.86
C THR A 91 -2.10 5.44 -1.41
N MET A 92 -2.26 6.63 -1.99
CA MET A 92 -3.51 7.01 -2.67
C MET A 92 -3.77 6.14 -3.91
N HIS A 93 -2.74 5.86 -4.70
CA HIS A 93 -2.85 4.96 -5.85
C HIS A 93 -3.32 3.56 -5.43
N HIS A 94 -2.71 2.98 -4.40
CA HIS A 94 -3.04 1.64 -3.91
C HIS A 94 -4.43 1.53 -3.28
N ASN A 95 -4.88 2.56 -2.57
CA ASN A 95 -6.14 2.50 -1.83
C ASN A 95 -7.34 3.12 -2.55
N VAL A 96 -7.10 3.94 -3.59
CA VAL A 96 -8.17 4.64 -4.31
C VAL A 96 -8.18 4.24 -5.79
N ILE A 97 -7.09 4.50 -6.51
CA ILE A 97 -7.06 4.33 -7.98
C ILE A 97 -7.15 2.85 -8.35
N LYS A 98 -6.32 2.00 -7.73
CA LYS A 98 -6.27 0.57 -8.05
C LYS A 98 -7.61 -0.13 -7.75
N PRO A 99 -8.25 0.03 -6.57
CA PRO A 99 -9.57 -0.54 -6.33
C PRO A 99 -10.65 0.03 -7.25
N TRP A 100 -10.58 1.31 -7.63
CA TRP A 100 -11.50 1.88 -8.60
C TRP A 100 -11.37 1.20 -9.97
N ILE A 101 -10.14 1.03 -10.48
CA ILE A 101 -9.90 0.31 -11.74
C ILE A 101 -10.44 -1.12 -11.64
N THR A 102 -10.14 -1.81 -10.54
CA THR A 102 -10.59 -3.20 -10.37
C THR A 102 -12.12 -3.32 -10.29
N ASN A 103 -12.78 -2.49 -9.49
CA ASN A 103 -14.23 -2.63 -9.25
C ASN A 103 -15.09 -2.00 -10.35
N GLN A 104 -14.61 -0.95 -11.02
CA GLN A 104 -15.37 -0.25 -12.04
C GLN A 104 -15.02 -0.75 -13.44
N VAL A 105 -13.73 -0.91 -13.75
CA VAL A 105 -13.28 -1.26 -15.10
C VAL A 105 -13.10 -2.77 -15.30
N GLN A 106 -12.55 -3.49 -14.31
CA GLN A 106 -12.19 -4.91 -14.46
C GLN A 106 -13.30 -5.89 -14.02
N ASP A 107 -14.26 -5.45 -13.20
CA ASP A 107 -15.40 -6.27 -12.81
C ASP A 107 -16.43 -6.36 -13.94
N ILE A 108 -16.45 -7.52 -14.61
CA ILE A 108 -17.35 -7.81 -15.74
C ILE A 108 -18.83 -7.82 -15.29
N ASN A 109 -19.10 -8.05 -14.00
CA ASN A 109 -20.47 -8.10 -13.49
C ASN A 109 -21.02 -6.70 -13.16
N ASN A 110 -20.14 -5.69 -13.11
CA ASN A 110 -20.55 -4.32 -12.87
C ASN A 110 -21.10 -3.69 -14.16
N THR A 111 -22.36 -3.27 -14.12
CA THR A 111 -23.09 -2.73 -15.29
C THR A 111 -23.03 -1.21 -15.40
N ILE A 112 -22.21 -0.54 -14.58
CA ILE A 112 -22.05 0.91 -14.62
C ILE A 112 -21.45 1.32 -15.97
N LEU A 113 -22.12 2.26 -16.67
CA LEU A 113 -21.64 2.84 -17.91
C LEU A 113 -20.44 3.75 -17.63
N ILE A 114 -19.26 3.30 -18.06
CA ILE A 114 -18.02 4.05 -17.90
C ILE A 114 -17.60 4.62 -19.25
N ASN A 115 -17.16 5.87 -19.25
CA ASN A 115 -16.53 6.46 -20.42
C ASN A 115 -15.19 5.74 -20.70
N HIS A 116 -15.12 5.03 -21.82
CA HIS A 116 -13.94 4.27 -22.24
C HIS A 116 -12.67 5.13 -22.27
N THR A 117 -12.73 6.36 -22.79
CA THR A 117 -11.56 7.25 -22.88
C THR A 117 -10.99 7.54 -21.49
N LYS A 118 -11.84 7.84 -20.50
CA LYS A 118 -11.40 8.09 -19.12
C LYS A 118 -10.81 6.85 -18.47
N ALA A 119 -11.38 5.68 -18.74
CA ALA A 119 -10.87 4.41 -18.22
C ALA A 119 -9.49 4.08 -18.80
N TYR A 120 -9.28 4.29 -20.11
CA TYR A 120 -7.97 4.12 -20.74
C TYR A 120 -6.94 5.11 -20.18
N GLU A 121 -7.28 6.40 -20.13
CA GLU A 121 -6.40 7.44 -19.60
C GLU A 121 -5.93 7.10 -18.18
N LEU A 122 -6.87 6.84 -17.27
CA LEU A 122 -6.55 6.54 -15.88
C LEU A 122 -5.74 5.24 -15.73
N SER A 123 -6.04 4.21 -16.52
CA SER A 123 -5.30 2.94 -16.49
C SER A 123 -3.87 3.09 -17.04
N SER A 124 -3.69 3.88 -18.10
CA SER A 124 -2.37 4.17 -18.67
C SER A 124 -1.51 4.99 -17.71
N VAL A 125 -2.06 6.07 -17.13
CA VAL A 125 -1.36 6.88 -16.13
C VAL A 125 -1.00 6.05 -14.91
N SER A 126 -1.92 5.24 -14.42
CA SER A 126 -1.70 4.30 -13.32
C SER A 126 -0.53 3.34 -13.60
N THR A 127 -0.45 2.80 -14.82
CA THR A 127 0.62 1.89 -15.22
C THR A 127 1.97 2.59 -15.27
N ILE A 128 2.05 3.78 -15.87
CA ILE A 128 3.29 4.57 -15.94
C ILE A 128 3.77 4.95 -14.54
N PHE A 129 2.83 5.38 -13.68
CA PHE A 129 3.13 5.73 -12.29
C PHE A 129 3.77 4.54 -11.54
N ILE A 130 3.19 3.34 -11.61
CA ILE A 130 3.73 2.16 -10.91
C ILE A 130 5.17 1.87 -11.32
N TRP A 131 5.47 1.93 -12.63
CA TRP A 131 6.82 1.65 -13.11
C TRP A 131 7.82 2.72 -12.69
N PHE A 132 7.41 3.99 -12.73
CA PHE A 132 8.26 5.10 -12.31
C PHE A 132 8.51 5.08 -10.79
N ASP A 133 7.46 4.90 -9.98
CA ASP A 133 7.56 4.76 -8.53
C ASP A 133 8.44 3.56 -8.15
N PHE A 134 8.24 2.40 -8.78
CA PHE A 134 9.08 1.23 -8.53
C PHE A 134 10.56 1.50 -8.82
N PHE A 135 10.87 2.17 -9.93
CA PHE A 135 12.24 2.55 -10.27
C PHE A 135 12.86 3.47 -9.20
N MET A 136 12.13 4.51 -8.77
CA MET A 136 12.62 5.45 -7.76
C MET A 136 12.77 4.78 -6.38
N TYR A 137 11.76 4.02 -5.98
CA TYR A 137 11.70 3.26 -4.73
C TYR A 137 12.93 2.34 -4.57
N MET A 138 13.28 1.58 -5.61
CA MET A 138 14.46 0.70 -5.57
C MET A 138 15.76 1.49 -5.38
N ASN A 139 15.90 2.65 -6.04
CA ASN A 139 17.11 3.46 -5.90
C ASN A 139 17.23 4.14 -4.53
N ILE A 140 16.11 4.50 -3.91
CA ILE A 140 16.10 5.16 -2.60
C ILE A 140 16.32 4.15 -1.48
N ILE A 141 15.65 3.00 -1.50
CA ILE A 141 15.73 2.06 -0.38
C ILE A 141 17.04 1.30 -0.32
N LEU A 142 17.68 1.07 -1.47
CA LEU A 142 19.01 0.46 -1.51
C LEU A 142 20.12 1.41 -1.01
N SER A 143 19.82 2.70 -0.87
CA SER A 143 20.84 3.70 -0.51
C SER A 143 21.07 3.82 1.00
N GLN A 144 20.01 3.86 1.83
CA GLN A 144 20.12 3.97 3.29
C GLN A 144 18.85 3.54 4.01
N ILE A 145 18.99 2.99 5.23
CA ILE A 145 17.86 2.45 6.03
C ILE A 145 16.89 3.54 6.54
N ASP A 146 17.38 4.75 6.77
CA ASP A 146 16.56 5.84 7.28
C ASP A 146 15.47 6.25 6.28
N MET A 147 15.80 6.29 4.99
CA MET A 147 14.83 6.53 3.91
C MET A 147 13.73 5.45 3.87
N LEU A 148 14.08 4.18 4.10
CA LEU A 148 13.10 3.10 4.21
C LEU A 148 12.14 3.32 5.39
N ILE A 149 12.68 3.71 6.55
CA ILE A 149 11.87 3.97 7.75
C ILE A 149 10.90 5.14 7.49
N ILE A 150 11.37 6.20 6.83
CA ILE A 150 10.54 7.35 6.48
C ILE A 150 9.40 6.92 5.54
N GLU A 151 9.73 6.26 4.42
CA GLU A 151 8.74 5.79 3.45
C GLU A 151 7.68 4.88 4.08
N THR A 152 8.11 3.88 4.86
CA THR A 152 7.17 2.93 5.50
C THR A 152 6.32 3.58 6.58
N THR A 153 6.86 4.55 7.33
CA THR A 153 6.08 5.25 8.37
C THR A 153 4.98 6.11 7.75
N ILE A 154 5.27 6.79 6.65
CA ILE A 154 4.30 7.64 5.96
C ILE A 154 3.21 6.79 5.31
N ASP A 155 3.57 5.69 4.65
CA ASP A 155 2.60 4.75 4.08
C ASP A 155 1.65 4.22 5.18
N LEU A 156 2.17 3.85 6.36
CA LEU A 156 1.35 3.39 7.49
C LEU A 156 0.37 4.47 7.98
N ILE A 157 0.82 5.72 8.13
CA ILE A 157 -0.03 6.83 8.57
C ILE A 157 -1.19 7.02 7.58
N ILE A 158 -0.89 7.04 6.28
CA ILE A 158 -1.90 7.32 5.26
C ILE A 158 -2.86 6.13 5.11
N VAL A 159 -2.37 4.88 5.19
CA VAL A 159 -3.25 3.70 5.21
C VAL A 159 -4.23 3.75 6.38
N LEU A 160 -3.77 4.10 7.58
CA LEU A 160 -4.65 4.24 8.75
C LEU A 160 -5.69 5.34 8.54
N PHE A 161 -5.28 6.48 7.99
CA PHE A 161 -6.17 7.60 7.69
C PHE A 161 -7.24 7.20 6.66
N VAL A 162 -6.83 6.62 5.53
CA VAL A 162 -7.74 6.21 4.45
C VAL A 162 -8.69 5.11 4.91
N THR A 163 -8.19 4.14 5.69
CA THR A 163 -9.03 3.08 6.27
C THR A 163 -10.08 3.66 7.20
N LYS A 164 -9.69 4.58 8.10
CA LYS A 164 -10.62 5.28 8.99
C LYS A 164 -11.68 6.05 8.20
N TYR A 165 -11.27 6.75 7.14
CA TYR A 165 -12.18 7.48 6.26
C TYR A 165 -13.23 6.56 5.62
N TYR A 166 -12.82 5.43 5.03
CA TYR A 166 -13.75 4.48 4.41
C TYR A 166 -14.68 3.79 5.42
N LEU A 167 -14.19 3.47 6.62
CA LEU A 167 -15.03 2.90 7.68
C LEU A 167 -16.12 3.89 8.12
N ASN A 168 -15.77 5.16 8.33
CA ASN A 168 -16.73 6.19 8.69
C ASN A 168 -17.80 6.40 7.62
N LEU A 169 -17.42 6.41 6.34
CA LEU A 169 -18.37 6.48 5.23
C LEU A 169 -19.33 5.29 5.21
N LYS A 170 -18.81 4.08 5.46
CA LYS A 170 -19.63 2.86 5.50
C LYS A 170 -20.63 2.90 6.66
N THR A 171 -20.20 3.32 7.85
CA THR A 171 -21.09 3.47 9.01
C THR A 171 -22.17 4.53 8.77
N ALA A 172 -21.81 5.67 8.20
CA ALA A 172 -22.78 6.72 7.86
C ALA A 172 -23.83 6.24 6.84
N ALA A 173 -23.41 5.49 5.82
CA ALA A 173 -24.32 4.93 4.82
C ALA A 173 -25.28 3.88 5.43
N GLN A 174 -24.81 3.05 6.37
CA GLN A 174 -25.65 2.07 7.07
C GLN A 174 -26.71 2.75 7.93
N ASN A 175 -26.32 3.74 8.74
CA ASN A 175 -27.25 4.47 9.61
C ASN A 175 -28.31 5.26 8.81
N GLY A 176 -27.96 5.72 7.60
CA GLY A 176 -28.90 6.39 6.70
C GLY A 176 -29.92 5.46 6.03
N LEU A 177 -29.61 4.18 5.90
CA LEU A 177 -30.54 3.15 5.41
C LEU A 177 -31.53 2.73 6.51
N GLU A 178 -31.02 2.49 7.73
CA GLU A 178 -31.84 2.10 8.89
C GLU A 178 -32.91 3.16 9.23
N ASN A 179 -32.56 4.45 9.19
CA ASN A 179 -33.53 5.54 9.36
C ASN A 179 -34.59 5.61 8.25
N LYS A 180 -34.30 5.15 7.03
CA LYS A 180 -35.31 5.15 5.94
C LYS A 180 -36.28 3.99 6.11
N ASP A 181 -35.82 2.84 6.59
CA ASP A 181 -36.66 1.67 6.82
C ASP A 181 -37.64 1.90 8.00
N GLU A 182 -37.25 2.68 9.02
CA GLU A 182 -38.14 3.10 10.11
C GLU A 182 -39.22 4.12 9.69
N ILE A 183 -38.97 4.94 8.66
CA ILE A 183 -39.96 5.93 8.17
C ILE A 183 -41.02 5.29 7.26
N VAL A 184 -40.71 4.13 6.66
CA VAL A 184 -41.59 3.43 5.71
C VAL A 184 -42.41 2.32 6.39
N ALA A 185 -42.11 1.98 7.65
CA ALA A 185 -42.85 1.04 8.49
C ALA A 185 -43.98 1.73 9.29
#